data_AF-A0A7V3FWT9-F1
#
_entry.id   AF-A0A7V3FWT9-F1
#
_cell.length_a   1.000
_cell.length_b   1.000
_cell.length_c   1.000
_cell.angle_alpha   90.00
_cell.angle_beta   90.00
_cell.angle_gamma   90.00
#
_symmetry.space_group_name_H-M   'P 1'
#
loop_
_entity.id
_entity.type
_entity.pdbx_description
1 polymer ?
#
loop_
_entity_poly.entity_id
_entity_poly.type
_entity_poly.pdbx_seq_one_letter_code
_entity_poly.pdbx_strand_id
1 'polypeptide(L)' 'MNTFFDSSAFAKRYVEETGSDEVEKICIKSDLIALSSICFPDIISALNRRLRENNIVKSDYL' A
#
# COMPACT_ATOMS: atom_id res chain seq x y z
N MET A 1 16.39 5.29 -10.48
CA MET A 1 16.19 5.99 -9.20
C MET A 1 15.85 4.97 -8.12
N ASN A 2 16.42 5.05 -6.91
CA ASN A 2 16.01 4.21 -5.79
C ASN A 2 14.90 4.90 -4.98
N THR A 3 13.82 4.20 -4.67
CA THR A 3 12.66 4.75 -3.96
C THR A 3 12.44 4.02 -2.65
N PHE A 4 12.13 4.78 -1.61
CA PHE A 4 11.63 4.26 -0.35
C PHE A 4 10.17 4.70 -0.17
N PHE A 5 9.30 3.78 0.21
CA PHE A 5 7.91 4.09 0.58
C PHE A 5 7.67 3.81 2.06
N ASP A 6 6.85 4.66 2.68
CA ASP A 6 6.15 4.29 3.91
C ASP A 6 4.96 3.36 3.61
N SER A 7 4.37 2.80 4.67
CA SER A 7 3.26 1.86 4.58
C SER A 7 2.05 2.45 3.84
N SER A 8 1.72 3.71 4.12
CA SER A 8 0.52 4.37 3.58
C SER A 8 0.66 4.71 2.11
N ALA A 9 1.86 5.14 1.68
CA ALA A 9 2.17 5.42 0.29
C ALA A 9 2.20 4.12 -0.53
N PHE A 10 2.84 3.06 -0.01
CA PHE A 10 2.89 1.78 -0.72
C PHE A 10 1.52 1.09 -0.81
N ALA A 11 0.65 1.26 0.20
CA ALA A 11 -0.69 0.70 0.20
C ALA A 11 -1.55 1.17 -0.98
N LYS A 12 -1.30 2.39 -1.51
CA LYS A 12 -2.02 2.95 -2.67
C LYS A 12 -1.85 2.15 -3.95
N ARG A 13 -0.83 1.28 -4.03
CA ARG A 13 -0.64 0.34 -5.13
C ARG A 13 -1.68 -0.79 -5.13
N TYR A 14 -2.30 -1.07 -3.98
CA TYR A 14 -3.24 -2.18 -3.80
C TYR A 14 -4.67 -1.71 -3.54
N VAL A 15 -4.85 -0.46 -3.12
CA VAL A 15 -6.16 0.13 -2.87
C VAL A 15 -6.24 1.44 -3.61
N GLU A 16 -7.25 1.59 -4.45
CA GLU A 16 -7.35 2.76 -5.30
C GLU A 16 -7.83 3.98 -4.54
N GLU A 17 -6.99 5.01 -4.53
CA GLU A 17 -7.22 6.25 -3.80
C GLU A 17 -6.44 7.42 -4.44
N THR A 18 -6.60 8.61 -3.89
CA THR A 18 -5.86 9.79 -4.34
C THR A 18 -4.35 9.55 -4.23
N GLY A 19 -3.66 9.55 -5.37
CA GLY A 19 -2.21 9.34 -5.46
C GLY A 19 -1.79 7.94 -5.92
N SER A 20 -2.71 7.03 -6.19
CA SER A 20 -2.39 5.68 -6.71
C SER A 20 -1.63 5.74 -8.04
N ASP A 21 -2.09 6.57 -8.98
CA ASP A 21 -1.42 6.81 -10.26
C ASP A 21 0.03 7.27 -10.11
N GLU A 22 0.29 8.19 -9.16
CA GLU A 22 1.64 8.68 -8.87
C GLU A 22 2.53 7.59 -8.29
N VAL A 23 2.00 6.79 -7.36
CA VAL A 23 2.72 5.66 -6.78
C VAL A 23 3.05 4.62 -7.85
N GLU A 24 2.12 4.31 -8.75
CA GLU A 24 2.35 3.40 -9.88
C GLU A 24 3.46 3.93 -10.80
N LYS A 25 3.39 5.21 -11.18
CA LYS A 25 4.43 5.88 -12.00
C LYS A 25 5.80 5.86 -11.33
N ILE A 26 5.86 6.07 -10.02
CA ILE A 26 7.11 6.01 -9.26
C ILE A 26 7.65 4.57 -9.30
N CYS A 27 6.82 3.58 -8.99
CA CYS A 27 7.22 2.17 -9.01
C CYS A 27 7.80 1.75 -10.39
N ILE A 28 7.16 2.16 -11.49
CA ILE A 28 7.62 1.87 -12.85
C ILE A 28 8.98 2.51 -13.16
N LYS A 29 9.25 3.70 -12.61
CA LYS A 29 10.48 4.47 -12.88
C LYS A 29 11.64 4.12 -11.93
N SER A 30 11.39 3.34 -10.88
CA SER A 30 12.37 3.04 -9.85
C SER A 30 13.16 1.78 -10.17
N ASP A 31 14.48 1.85 -10.02
CA ASP A 31 15.38 0.70 -10.23
C ASP A 31 15.25 -0.29 -9.05
N LEU A 32 14.99 0.26 -7.86
CA LEU A 32 14.78 -0.51 -6.65
C LEU A 32 13.77 0.20 -5.74
N ILE A 33 12.88 -0.60 -5.14
CA ILE A 33 11.93 -0.15 -4.13
C ILE A 33 12.34 -0.75 -2.79
N ALA A 34 12.63 0.11 -1.82
CA ALA A 34 12.91 -0.25 -0.45
C ALA A 34 11.68 -0.03 0.42
N LEU A 35 11.42 -0.99 1.31
CA LEU A 35 10.36 -0.94 2.31
C LEU A 35 10.95 -1.30 3.66
N SER A 36 10.45 -0.68 4.73
CA SER A 36 10.76 -1.15 6.08
C SER A 36 10.05 -2.49 6.33
N SER A 37 10.69 -3.40 7.06
CA SER A 37 10.07 -4.67 7.47
C SER A 37 8.78 -4.45 8.27
N ILE A 38 8.64 -3.30 8.95
CA ILE A 38 7.43 -2.93 9.68
C ILE A 38 6.26 -2.52 8.78
N CYS A 39 6.49 -2.20 7.50
CA CYS A 39 5.41 -1.81 6.59
C CYS A 39 4.40 -2.94 6.39
N PHE A 40 4.86 -4.19 6.36
CA PHE A 40 3.97 -5.35 6.22
C PHE A 40 2.94 -5.46 7.35
N PRO A 41 3.33 -5.57 8.64
CA PRO A 41 2.36 -5.66 9.72
C PRO A 41 1.49 -4.39 9.85
N ASP A 42 2.01 -3.22 9.47
CA ASP A 42 1.25 -1.96 9.50
C ASP A 42 0.12 -1.94 8.46
N ILE A 43 0.41 -2.30 7.20
CA ILE A 43 -0.59 -2.43 6.12
C ILE A 43 -1.64 -3.48 6.49
N ILE A 44 -1.21 -4.66 6.96
CA ILE A 44 -2.14 -5.74 7.37
C ILE A 44 -3.04 -5.28 8.52
N SER A 45 -2.49 -4.55 9.50
CA SER A 45 -3.27 -4.02 10.63
C SER A 45 -4.30 -3.00 10.16
N ALA A 46 -3.94 -2.12 9.21
CA ALA A 46 -4.84 -1.14 8.62
C ALA A 46 -5.98 -1.80 7.82
N LEU A 47 -5.67 -2.81 7.00
CA LEU A 47 -6.68 -3.58 6.25
C LEU A 47 -7.64 -4.32 7.19
N ASN A 48 -7.13 -4.95 8.25
CA ASN A 48 -7.96 -5.61 9.25
C ASN A 48 -8.90 -4.64 9.97
N ARG A 49 -8.45 -3.40 10.25
CA ARG A 49 -9.33 -2.35 10.78
C ARG A 49 -10.44 -2.01 9.78
N ARG A 50 -10.10 -1.76 8.52
CA ARG A 50 -11.08 -1.45 7.46
C ARG A 50 -12.10 -2.56 7.26
N LEU A 51 -11.69 -3.82 7.38
CA LEU A 51 -12.60 -4.98 7.32
C LEU A 51 -13.61 -4.98 8.47
N ARG A 52 -13.16 -4.67 9.72
CA ARG A 52 -14.07 -4.57 10.88
C ARG A 52 -15.02 -3.38 10.78
N GLU A 53 -14.58 -2.30 10.15
CA GLU A 53 -15.38 -1.11 9.90
C GLU A 53 -16.34 -1.27 8.69
N ASN A 54 -16.24 -2.40 7.96
CA ASN A 54 -16.97 -2.69 6.72
C ASN A 54 -16.65 -1.73 5.56
N ASN A 55 -15.48 -1.10 5.58
CA ASN A 55 -15.00 -0.27 4.48
C ASN A 55 -14.50 -1.09 3.29
N ILE A 56 -14.16 -2.36 3.53
CA ILE A 56 -13.78 -3.36 2.52
C ILE A 56 -14.51 -4.67 2.84
N VAL A 57 -14.67 -5.52 1.84
CA VAL A 57 -15.22 -6.87 2.02
C VAL A 57 -14.12 -7.92 2.07
N LYS A 58 -14.44 -9.11 2.56
CA LYS A 58 -13.47 -10.20 2.71
C LYS A 58 -12.80 -10.61 1.38
N SER A 59 -13.50 -10.46 0.26
CA SER A 59 -12.95 -10.70 -1.08
C SER A 59 -11.92 -9.68 -1.53
N ASP A 60 -11.89 -8.48 -0.92
CA ASP A 60 -10.86 -7.47 -1.22
C ASP A 60 -9.55 -7.75 -0.45
N TYR A 61 -9.61 -8.63 0.56
CA TYR A 61 -8.50 -8.93 1.47
C TYR A 61 -7.82 -10.28 1.19
N LEU A 62 -8.53 -11.24 0.57
CA LEU A 62 -8.07 -12.61 0.29
C LEU A 62 -7.59 -12.77 -1.15
#